data_AF-A0A946F841-F1
#
_entry.id   AF-A0A946F841-F1
#
_cell.length_a   1.000
_cell.length_b   1.000
_cell.length_c   1.000
_cell.angle_alpha   90.00
_cell.angle_beta   90.00
_cell.angle_gamma   90.00
#
_symmetry.space_group_name_H-M   'P 1'
#
loop_
_entity.id
_entity.type
_entity.pdbx_description
1 polymer ?
#
loop_
_entity_poly.entity_id
_entity_poly.type
_entity_poly.pdbx_seq_one_letter_code
_entity_poly.pdbx_strand_id
1 'polypeptide(L)'
;MRQTVADTGDQLLREVEEDLQREQWLKLWKSYGRYAVGAVVLVIVIVAGYTGYSSYRLSQLAEDGHAFWQADRSVTLGDVDEATAFFDALVQDGSGGYPYLAGLREAQLLAAGGDRDGAVALYDQLAAMGDVAELYRQLAALYAVMLLVDEGDPVAVNSRIVPLLQSPWRYSAMEMQALLQLRTDDTAAAVATFQAIVIDPNTPTTLRNRAAELLAIAGGAQ
;
A
#
# COMPACT_ATOMS: atom_id res chain seq x y z
N MET A 1 -21.41 80.02 6.40
CA MET A 1 -20.71 79.72 5.12
C MET A 1 -19.21 79.51 5.34
N ARG A 2 -18.78 78.50 6.11
CA ARG A 2 -17.33 78.19 6.30
C ARG A 2 -17.02 76.68 6.30
N GLN A 3 -17.98 75.83 5.95
CA GLN A 3 -17.80 74.36 5.90
C GLN A 3 -17.70 73.79 4.48
N THR A 4 -18.06 74.54 3.44
CA THR A 4 -18.04 74.06 2.05
C THR A 4 -16.66 74.09 1.38
N VAL A 5 -15.73 74.89 1.89
CA VAL A 5 -14.39 75.04 1.27
C VAL A 5 -13.43 73.91 1.67
N ALA A 6 -13.58 73.31 2.86
CA ALA A 6 -12.74 72.18 3.29
C ALA A 6 -13.11 70.88 2.54
N ASP A 7 -14.41 70.64 2.33
CA ASP A 7 -14.94 69.45 1.65
C ASP A 7 -14.55 69.39 0.16
N THR A 8 -14.51 70.55 -0.51
CA THR A 8 -14.13 70.63 -1.92
C THR A 8 -12.63 70.36 -2.13
N GLY A 9 -11.78 70.80 -1.19
CA GLY A 9 -10.33 70.52 -1.24
C GLY A 9 -10.01 69.04 -1.01
N ASP A 10 -10.68 68.41 -0.05
CA ASP A 10 -10.52 66.98 0.25
C ASP A 10 -11.12 66.05 -0.81
N GLN A 11 -12.09 66.52 -1.61
CA GLN A 11 -12.60 65.81 -2.78
C GLN A 11 -11.65 65.94 -3.98
N LEU A 12 -11.15 67.15 -4.28
CA LEU A 12 -10.21 67.37 -5.38
C LEU A 12 -8.86 66.66 -5.15
N LEU A 13 -8.37 66.62 -3.91
CA LEU A 13 -7.15 65.86 -3.57
C LEU A 13 -7.37 64.35 -3.70
N ARG A 14 -8.57 63.84 -3.35
CA ARG A 14 -8.94 62.43 -3.58
C ARG A 14 -9.08 62.09 -5.05
N GLU A 15 -9.72 62.95 -5.84
CA GLU A 15 -9.86 62.77 -7.29
C GLU A 15 -8.49 62.73 -7.98
N VAL A 16 -7.58 63.63 -7.59
CA VAL A 16 -6.22 63.69 -8.15
C VAL A 16 -5.36 62.51 -7.69
N GLU A 17 -5.46 62.09 -6.43
CA GLU A 17 -4.78 60.88 -5.93
C GLU A 17 -5.32 59.60 -6.60
N GLU A 18 -6.63 59.51 -6.84
CA GLU A 18 -7.27 58.40 -7.56
C GLU A 18 -6.80 58.31 -9.01
N ASP A 19 -6.71 59.44 -9.72
CA ASP A 19 -6.24 59.46 -11.11
C ASP A 19 -4.74 59.15 -11.19
N LEU A 20 -3.92 59.62 -10.24
CA LEU A 20 -2.50 59.26 -10.13
C LEU A 20 -2.28 57.77 -9.83
N GLN A 21 -3.12 57.15 -9.00
CA GLN A 21 -3.07 55.71 -8.76
C GLN A 21 -3.49 54.94 -10.01
N ARG A 22 -4.58 55.33 -10.68
CA ARG A 22 -5.05 54.69 -11.92
C ARG A 22 -3.98 54.72 -13.01
N GLU A 23 -3.30 55.84 -13.21
CA GLU A 23 -2.22 55.93 -14.19
C GLU A 23 -1.04 55.01 -13.88
N GLN A 24 -0.68 54.86 -12.60
CA GLN A 24 0.38 53.94 -12.18
C GLN A 24 -0.01 52.47 -12.40
N TRP A 25 -1.23 52.08 -12.06
CA TRP A 25 -1.77 50.73 -12.32
C TRP A 25 -1.85 50.44 -13.83
N LEU A 26 -2.30 51.40 -14.63
CA LEU A 26 -2.35 51.30 -16.09
C LEU A 26 -0.95 51.18 -16.71
N LYS A 27 0.04 51.90 -16.17
CA LYS A 27 1.44 51.83 -16.63
C LYS A 27 2.08 50.49 -16.30
N LEU A 28 1.79 49.93 -15.12
CA LEU A 28 2.21 48.57 -14.73
C LEU A 28 1.50 47.50 -15.57
N TRP A 29 0.22 47.65 -15.87
CA TRP A 29 -0.50 46.74 -16.75
C TRP A 29 0.00 46.79 -18.20
N LYS A 30 0.33 47.97 -18.71
CA LYS A 30 0.86 48.12 -20.07
C LYS A 30 2.25 47.50 -20.24
N SER A 31 3.06 47.48 -19.17
CA SER A 31 4.41 46.88 -19.19
C SER A 31 4.42 45.40 -18.80
N TYR A 32 3.60 44.98 -17.83
CA TYR A 32 3.59 43.62 -17.27
C TYR A 32 2.33 42.80 -17.57
N GLY A 33 1.26 43.38 -18.09
CA GLY A 33 -0.02 42.70 -18.33
C GLY A 33 0.12 41.47 -19.23
N ARG A 34 0.99 41.51 -20.23
CA ARG A 34 1.29 40.33 -21.08
C ARG A 34 1.93 39.18 -20.28
N TYR A 35 2.78 39.47 -19.30
CA TYR A 35 3.40 38.47 -18.45
C TYR A 35 2.41 37.94 -17.41
N ALA A 36 1.54 38.79 -16.87
CA ALA A 36 0.46 38.39 -15.97
C ALA A 36 -0.52 37.44 -16.67
N VAL A 37 -0.95 37.78 -17.89
CA VAL A 37 -1.80 36.91 -18.72
C VAL A 37 -1.06 35.61 -19.07
N GLY A 38 0.21 35.69 -19.47
CA GLY A 38 1.04 34.51 -19.73
C GLY A 38 1.17 33.58 -18.52
N ALA A 39 1.34 34.14 -17.31
CA ALA A 39 1.39 33.38 -16.07
C ALA A 39 0.05 32.67 -15.76
N VAL A 40 -1.08 33.37 -15.93
CA VAL A 40 -2.41 32.77 -15.74
C VAL A 40 -2.65 31.64 -16.74
N VAL A 41 -2.34 31.85 -18.02
CA VAL A 41 -2.46 30.81 -19.06
C VAL A 41 -1.57 29.62 -18.75
N LEU A 42 -0.32 29.85 -18.32
CA LEU A 42 0.59 28.78 -17.92
C LEU A 42 0.02 27.94 -16.76
N VAL A 43 -0.53 28.59 -15.73
CA VAL A 43 -1.19 27.89 -14.61
C VAL A 43 -2.36 27.05 -15.11
N ILE A 44 -3.21 27.60 -15.98
CA ILE A 44 -4.35 26.86 -16.56
C ILE A 44 -3.87 25.63 -17.33
N VAL A 45 -2.82 25.75 -18.15
CA VAL A 45 -2.26 24.63 -18.91
C VAL A 45 -1.69 23.55 -17.98
N ILE A 46 -0.98 23.94 -16.92
CA ILE A 46 -0.45 23.01 -15.92
C ILE A 46 -1.59 22.26 -15.23
N VAL A 47 -2.62 22.97 -14.77
CA VAL A 47 -3.76 22.37 -14.07
C VAL A 47 -4.54 21.45 -15.01
N ALA A 48 -4.81 21.87 -16.25
CA ALA A 48 -5.51 21.05 -17.23
C ALA A 48 -4.74 19.79 -17.61
N GLY A 49 -3.42 19.88 -17.73
CA GLY A 49 -2.56 18.71 -17.95
C GLY A 49 -2.58 17.74 -16.77
N TYR A 50 -2.48 18.26 -15.54
CA TYR A 50 -2.53 17.45 -14.32
C TYR A 50 -3.88 16.76 -14.14
N THR A 51 -5.00 17.47 -14.31
CA THR A 51 -6.34 16.90 -14.16
C THR A 51 -6.62 15.87 -15.25
N GLY A 52 -6.25 16.13 -16.50
CA GLY A 52 -6.38 15.16 -17.59
C GLY A 52 -5.62 13.86 -17.32
N TYR A 53 -4.35 13.96 -16.90
CA TYR A 53 -3.56 12.79 -16.54
C TYR A 53 -4.14 12.04 -15.33
N SER A 54 -4.57 12.78 -14.30
CA SER A 54 -5.17 12.19 -13.11
C SER A 54 -6.47 11.45 -13.41
N SER A 55 -7.33 11.97 -14.28
CA SER A 55 -8.57 11.31 -14.69
C SER A 55 -8.29 10.02 -15.47
N TYR A 56 -7.30 10.03 -16.37
CA TYR A 56 -6.90 8.83 -17.11
C TYR A 56 -6.31 7.73 -16.21
N ARG A 57 -5.55 8.11 -15.19
CA ARG A 57 -5.08 7.15 -14.17
C ARG A 57 -6.22 6.60 -13.33
N LEU A 58 -7.17 7.45 -12.94
CA LEU A 58 -8.31 7.02 -12.14
C LEU A 58 -9.23 6.06 -12.91
N SER A 59 -9.40 6.27 -14.22
CA SER A 59 -10.20 5.36 -15.05
C SER A 59 -9.55 3.97 -15.17
N GLN A 60 -8.22 3.91 -15.38
CA GLN A 60 -7.50 2.62 -15.41
C GLN A 60 -7.63 1.87 -14.07
N LEU A 61 -7.39 2.56 -12.95
CA LEU A 61 -7.55 1.95 -11.62
C LEU A 61 -8.98 1.46 -11.36
N ALA A 62 -10.00 2.15 -11.89
CA ALA A 62 -11.39 1.70 -11.77
C ALA A 62 -11.67 0.45 -12.61
N GLU A 63 -11.09 0.35 -13.80
CA GLU A 63 -11.18 -0.82 -14.68
C GLU A 63 -10.47 -2.03 -14.05
N ASP A 64 -9.24 -1.86 -13.57
CA ASP A 64 -8.49 -2.90 -12.86
C ASP A 64 -9.21 -3.36 -11.59
N GLY A 65 -9.81 -2.43 -10.86
CA GLY A 65 -10.63 -2.74 -9.69
C GLY A 65 -11.85 -3.58 -10.03
N HIS A 66 -12.49 -3.31 -11.17
CA HIS A 66 -13.61 -4.11 -11.66
C HIS A 66 -13.15 -5.50 -12.11
N ALA A 67 -12.02 -5.60 -12.82
CA ALA A 67 -11.43 -6.88 -13.20
C ALA A 67 -11.06 -7.72 -11.96
N PHE A 68 -10.45 -7.11 -10.94
CA PHE A 68 -10.09 -7.80 -9.69
C PHE A 68 -11.34 -8.32 -8.97
N TRP A 69 -12.39 -7.51 -8.89
CA TRP A 69 -13.66 -7.93 -8.31
C TRP A 69 -14.31 -9.09 -9.08
N GLN A 70 -14.26 -9.08 -10.42
CA GLN A 70 -14.75 -10.18 -11.25
C GLN A 70 -13.96 -11.47 -11.01
N ALA A 71 -12.64 -11.37 -10.90
CA ALA A 71 -11.77 -12.50 -10.56
C ALA A 71 -12.19 -13.13 -9.22
N ASP A 72 -12.31 -12.31 -8.17
CA ASP A 72 -12.70 -12.76 -6.84
C ASP A 72 -14.10 -13.38 -6.78
N ARG A 73 -15.04 -12.83 -7.56
CA ARG A 73 -16.37 -13.42 -7.73
C ARG A 73 -16.30 -14.79 -8.40
N SER A 74 -15.45 -14.96 -9.40
CA SER A 74 -15.26 -16.24 -10.11
C SER A 74 -14.70 -17.31 -9.16
N VAL A 75 -13.72 -16.95 -8.31
CA VAL A 75 -13.25 -17.81 -7.21
C VAL A 75 -14.40 -18.23 -6.29
N THR A 76 -15.26 -17.29 -5.89
CA THR A 76 -16.39 -17.56 -5.00
C THR A 76 -17.43 -18.49 -5.63
N LEU A 77 -17.58 -18.43 -6.96
CA LEU A 77 -18.47 -19.31 -7.72
C LEU A 77 -17.84 -20.68 -8.04
N GLY A 78 -16.56 -20.87 -7.71
CA GLY A 78 -15.80 -22.08 -8.00
C GLY A 78 -15.27 -22.17 -9.43
N ASP A 79 -15.35 -21.09 -10.20
CA ASP A 79 -14.75 -20.99 -11.54
C ASP A 79 -13.31 -20.49 -11.42
N VAL A 80 -12.42 -21.42 -11.09
CA VAL A 80 -11.00 -21.13 -10.86
C VAL A 80 -10.29 -20.78 -12.18
N ASP A 81 -10.68 -21.38 -13.29
CA ASP A 81 -10.07 -21.10 -14.60
C ASP A 81 -10.36 -19.67 -15.05
N GLU A 82 -11.63 -19.22 -14.92
CA GLU A 82 -12.00 -17.82 -15.21
C GLU A 82 -11.31 -16.84 -14.24
N ALA A 83 -11.25 -17.19 -12.94
CA ALA A 83 -10.56 -16.36 -11.95
C ALA A 83 -9.07 -16.18 -12.29
N THR A 84 -8.37 -17.26 -12.61
CA THR A 84 -6.95 -17.23 -13.01
C THR A 84 -6.75 -16.35 -14.24
N ALA A 85 -7.59 -16.47 -15.27
CA ALA A 85 -7.48 -15.63 -16.46
C ALA A 85 -7.58 -14.12 -16.15
N PHE A 86 -8.48 -13.73 -15.23
CA PHE A 86 -8.58 -12.32 -14.81
C PHE A 86 -7.37 -11.88 -13.96
N PHE A 87 -6.87 -12.72 -13.06
CA PHE A 87 -5.69 -12.40 -12.26
C PHE A 87 -4.42 -12.29 -13.12
N ASP A 88 -4.21 -13.20 -14.07
CA ASP A 88 -3.08 -13.17 -14.99
C ASP A 88 -3.05 -11.87 -15.81
N ALA A 89 -4.22 -11.44 -16.30
CA ALA A 89 -4.34 -10.17 -17.02
C ALA A 89 -3.96 -8.97 -16.13
N LEU A 90 -4.37 -8.96 -14.87
CA LEU A 90 -4.01 -7.91 -13.91
C LEU A 90 -2.53 -7.93 -13.53
N VAL A 91 -1.91 -9.11 -13.45
CA VAL A 91 -0.46 -9.23 -13.20
C VAL A 91 0.34 -8.63 -14.35
N GLN A 92 -0.11 -8.84 -15.60
CA GLN A 92 0.60 -8.38 -16.80
C GLN A 92 0.34 -6.90 -17.13
N ASP A 93 -0.93 -6.50 -17.12
CA ASP A 93 -1.37 -5.22 -17.68
C ASP A 93 -1.98 -4.26 -16.63
N GLY A 94 -2.12 -4.70 -15.37
CA GLY A 94 -2.73 -3.90 -14.32
C GLY A 94 -1.93 -2.67 -13.94
N SER A 95 -2.63 -1.65 -13.45
CA SER A 95 -2.04 -0.39 -12.99
C SER A 95 -1.98 -0.28 -11.46
N GLY A 96 -1.00 0.48 -10.97
CA GLY A 96 -0.88 0.77 -9.54
C GLY A 96 -0.60 -0.49 -8.72
N GLY A 97 -1.39 -0.73 -7.67
CA GLY A 97 -1.19 -1.87 -6.76
C GLY A 97 -1.85 -3.17 -7.23
N TYR A 98 -2.63 -3.15 -8.32
CA TYR A 98 -3.39 -4.32 -8.78
C TYR A 98 -2.53 -5.50 -9.24
N PRO A 99 -1.40 -5.32 -9.96
CA PRO A 99 -0.54 -6.44 -10.31
C PRO A 99 -0.06 -7.24 -9.09
N TYR A 100 0.32 -6.52 -8.02
CA TYR A 100 0.75 -7.13 -6.77
C TYR A 100 -0.40 -7.88 -6.06
N LEU A 101 -1.58 -7.26 -5.98
CA LEU A 101 -2.75 -7.88 -5.36
C LEU A 101 -3.23 -9.11 -6.13
N ALA A 102 -3.21 -9.05 -7.47
CA ALA A 102 -3.57 -10.16 -8.33
C ALA A 102 -2.60 -11.33 -8.15
N GLY A 103 -1.28 -11.08 -8.18
CA GLY A 103 -0.28 -12.11 -7.92
C GLY A 103 -0.42 -12.74 -6.53
N LEU A 104 -0.76 -11.95 -5.50
CA LEU A 104 -1.04 -12.50 -4.17
C LEU A 104 -2.24 -13.47 -4.18
N ARG A 105 -3.29 -13.18 -4.97
CA ARG A 105 -4.48 -14.05 -5.09
C ARG A 105 -4.19 -15.28 -5.92
N GLU A 106 -3.47 -15.14 -7.03
CA GLU A 106 -3.01 -16.25 -7.85
C GLU A 106 -2.17 -17.24 -7.02
N ALA A 107 -1.25 -16.76 -6.19
CA ALA A 107 -0.46 -17.61 -5.29
C ALA A 107 -1.34 -18.37 -4.27
N GLN A 108 -2.40 -17.72 -3.77
CA GLN A 108 -3.38 -18.38 -2.88
C GLN A 108 -4.18 -19.46 -3.62
N LEU A 109 -4.55 -19.23 -4.87
CA LEU A 109 -5.26 -20.21 -5.69
C LEU A 109 -4.38 -21.42 -6.01
N LEU A 110 -3.11 -21.20 -6.35
CA LEU A 110 -2.13 -22.28 -6.54
C LEU A 110 -2.01 -23.13 -5.28
N ALA A 111 -1.86 -22.49 -4.10
CA ALA A 111 -1.79 -23.19 -2.83
C ALA A 111 -3.08 -23.98 -2.52
N ALA A 112 -4.24 -23.39 -2.77
CA ALA A 112 -5.54 -24.05 -2.58
C ALA A 112 -5.76 -25.23 -3.55
N GLY A 113 -5.22 -25.13 -4.77
CA GLY A 113 -5.22 -26.18 -5.79
C GLY A 113 -4.19 -27.30 -5.53
N GLY A 114 -3.35 -27.17 -4.50
CA GLY A 114 -2.30 -28.13 -4.16
C GLY A 114 -0.96 -27.90 -4.87
N ASP A 115 -0.85 -26.88 -5.72
CA ASP A 115 0.43 -26.46 -6.31
C ASP A 115 1.19 -25.55 -5.33
N ARG A 116 1.73 -26.19 -4.29
CA ARG A 116 2.49 -25.49 -3.26
C ARG A 116 3.76 -24.84 -3.81
N ASP A 117 4.48 -25.54 -4.67
CA ASP A 117 5.77 -25.06 -5.18
C ASP A 117 5.57 -23.86 -6.12
N GLY A 118 4.52 -23.89 -6.96
CA GLY A 118 4.09 -22.74 -7.74
C GLY A 118 3.70 -21.55 -6.88
N ALA A 119 2.90 -21.78 -5.82
CA ALA A 119 2.53 -20.72 -4.88
C ALA A 119 3.73 -20.08 -4.18
N VAL A 120 4.69 -20.89 -3.70
CA VAL A 120 5.92 -20.41 -3.08
C VAL A 120 6.75 -19.60 -4.07
N ALA A 121 6.90 -20.08 -5.30
CA ALA A 121 7.65 -19.37 -6.34
C ALA A 121 7.03 -17.99 -6.65
N LEU A 122 5.70 -17.89 -6.66
CA LEU A 122 5.00 -16.62 -6.89
C LEU A 122 5.11 -15.69 -5.68
N TYR A 123 4.97 -16.19 -4.46
CA TYR A 123 5.23 -15.38 -3.25
C TYR A 123 6.66 -14.85 -3.18
N ASP A 124 7.65 -15.62 -3.64
CA ASP A 124 9.04 -15.19 -3.69
C ASP A 124 9.26 -14.05 -4.70
N GLN A 125 8.59 -14.11 -5.85
CA GLN A 125 8.60 -13.02 -6.83
C GLN A 125 7.99 -11.74 -6.25
N LEU A 126 6.83 -11.85 -5.57
CA LEU A 126 6.16 -10.74 -4.92
C LEU A 126 7.00 -10.13 -3.79
N ALA A 127 7.68 -10.98 -3.01
CA ALA A 127 8.61 -10.55 -1.97
C ALA A 127 9.86 -9.83 -2.52
N ALA A 128 10.12 -9.93 -3.83
CA ALA A 128 11.23 -9.26 -4.51
C ALA A 128 10.82 -7.98 -5.27
N MET A 129 9.54 -7.61 -5.30
CA MET A 129 9.04 -6.45 -6.07
C MET A 129 9.48 -5.09 -5.49
N GLY A 130 10.60 -4.56 -6.01
CA GLY A 130 11.31 -3.38 -5.51
C GLY A 130 10.46 -2.12 -5.31
N ASP A 131 9.42 -1.96 -6.14
CA ASP A 131 8.48 -0.84 -6.20
C ASP A 131 7.30 -0.95 -5.24
N VAL A 132 7.13 -2.09 -4.58
CA VAL A 132 6.10 -2.33 -3.56
C VAL A 132 6.65 -2.03 -2.17
N ALA A 133 5.81 -1.45 -1.30
CA ALA A 133 6.20 -1.13 0.07
C ALA A 133 6.61 -2.39 0.84
N GLU A 134 7.68 -2.27 1.62
CA GLU A 134 8.33 -3.37 2.33
C GLU A 134 7.36 -4.20 3.19
N LEU A 135 6.38 -3.54 3.84
CA LEU A 135 5.34 -4.21 4.63
C LEU A 135 4.62 -5.31 3.83
N TYR A 136 4.28 -5.05 2.58
CA TYR A 136 3.56 -6.00 1.73
C TYR A 136 4.50 -7.11 1.26
N ARG A 137 5.72 -6.78 0.84
CA ARG A 137 6.72 -7.79 0.45
C ARG A 137 6.99 -8.80 1.56
N GLN A 138 7.11 -8.32 2.80
CA GLN A 138 7.28 -9.17 3.97
C GLN A 138 6.06 -10.05 4.25
N LEU A 139 4.85 -9.60 3.88
CA LEU A 139 3.66 -10.44 3.95
C LEU A 139 3.71 -11.58 2.92
N ALA A 140 4.15 -11.32 1.69
CA ALA A 140 4.36 -12.38 0.69
C ALA A 140 5.40 -13.40 1.18
N ALA A 141 6.53 -12.92 1.72
CA ALA A 141 7.54 -13.79 2.31
C ALA A 141 7.00 -14.62 3.48
N LEU A 142 6.13 -14.04 4.33
CA LEU A 142 5.47 -14.77 5.41
C LEU A 142 4.54 -15.87 4.86
N TYR A 143 3.78 -15.61 3.79
CA TYR A 143 2.95 -16.65 3.18
C TYR A 143 3.76 -17.79 2.59
N ALA A 144 4.91 -17.51 1.95
CA ALA A 144 5.84 -18.55 1.52
C ALA A 144 6.33 -19.39 2.70
N VAL A 145 6.69 -18.75 3.83
CA VAL A 145 7.07 -19.46 5.06
C VAL A 145 5.95 -20.37 5.57
N MET A 146 4.70 -19.88 5.60
CA MET A 146 3.55 -20.66 6.07
C MET A 146 3.32 -21.92 5.23
N LEU A 147 3.61 -21.89 3.93
CA LEU A 147 3.52 -23.07 3.07
C LEU A 147 4.69 -24.04 3.27
N LEU A 148 5.86 -23.54 3.64
CA LEU A 148 7.08 -24.34 3.76
C LEU A 148 7.34 -24.85 5.18
N VAL A 149 6.71 -24.29 6.22
CA VAL A 149 7.05 -24.59 7.62
C VAL A 149 6.88 -26.06 7.99
N ASP A 150 5.96 -26.77 7.35
CA ASP A 150 5.68 -28.18 7.63
C ASP A 150 6.57 -29.14 6.84
N GLU A 151 6.90 -28.86 5.56
CA GLU A 151 7.62 -29.83 4.71
C GLU A 151 8.86 -29.28 3.98
N GLY A 152 9.10 -27.97 3.98
CA GLY A 152 10.28 -27.36 3.37
C GLY A 152 11.56 -27.64 4.16
N ASP A 153 12.72 -27.52 3.51
CA ASP A 153 14.03 -27.69 4.17
C ASP A 153 14.16 -26.76 5.39
N PRO A 154 14.40 -27.28 6.61
CA PRO A 154 14.41 -26.48 7.84
C PRO A 154 15.38 -25.29 7.79
N VAL A 155 16.56 -25.46 7.18
CA VAL A 155 17.57 -24.40 7.09
C VAL A 155 17.09 -23.29 6.16
N ALA A 156 16.59 -23.65 4.98
CA ALA A 156 16.02 -22.71 4.03
C ALA A 156 14.81 -21.96 4.62
N VAL A 157 13.90 -22.67 5.31
CA VAL A 157 12.74 -22.05 5.96
C VAL A 157 13.17 -21.08 7.05
N ASN A 158 14.11 -21.48 7.92
CA ASN A 158 14.63 -20.59 8.96
C ASN A 158 15.25 -19.32 8.37
N SER A 159 15.98 -19.43 7.25
CA SER A 159 16.59 -18.27 6.58
C SER A 159 15.55 -17.25 6.10
N ARG A 160 14.33 -17.70 5.76
CA ARG A 160 13.20 -16.86 5.36
C ARG A 160 12.48 -16.25 6.57
N ILE A 161 12.45 -16.96 7.70
CA ILE A 161 11.83 -16.49 8.96
C ILE A 161 12.65 -15.36 9.59
N VAL A 162 13.98 -15.51 9.65
CA VAL A 162 14.86 -14.61 10.42
C VAL A 162 14.64 -13.12 10.12
N PRO A 163 14.58 -12.67 8.85
CA PRO A 163 14.30 -11.26 8.54
C PRO A 163 12.95 -10.76 9.05
N LEU A 164 11.93 -11.64 9.07
CA LEU A 164 10.57 -11.30 9.48
C LEU A 164 10.44 -11.09 11.00
N LEU A 165 11.37 -11.61 11.80
CA LEU A 165 11.39 -11.41 13.26
C LEU A 165 11.60 -9.93 13.66
N GLN A 166 12.12 -9.10 12.75
CA GLN A 166 12.30 -7.65 12.95
C GLN A 166 11.24 -6.81 12.23
N SER A 167 10.23 -7.46 11.63
CA SER A 167 9.19 -6.81 10.84
C SER A 167 7.92 -6.52 11.65
N PRO A 168 6.96 -5.75 11.11
CA PRO A 168 5.61 -5.68 11.66
C PRO A 168 4.91 -7.03 11.79
N TRP A 169 5.36 -8.05 11.05
CA TRP A 169 4.88 -9.43 11.11
C TRP A 169 5.61 -10.31 12.15
N ARG A 170 6.45 -9.72 13.02
CA ARG A 170 7.34 -10.46 13.93
C ARG A 170 6.67 -11.57 14.71
N TYR A 171 5.46 -11.37 15.21
CA TYR A 171 4.81 -12.39 16.04
C TYR A 171 4.31 -13.58 15.21
N SER A 172 3.82 -13.34 14.00
CA SER A 172 3.50 -14.43 13.07
C SER A 172 4.76 -15.18 12.68
N ALA A 173 5.88 -14.47 12.47
CA ALA A 173 7.18 -15.10 12.21
C ALA A 173 7.70 -15.90 13.42
N MET A 174 7.52 -15.41 14.65
CA MET A 174 7.85 -16.15 15.88
C MET A 174 7.01 -17.43 16.01
N GLU A 175 5.74 -17.37 15.65
CA GLU A 175 4.89 -18.57 15.65
C GLU A 175 5.39 -19.60 14.62
N MET A 176 5.74 -19.16 13.40
CA MET A 176 6.35 -20.03 12.39
C MET A 176 7.71 -20.58 12.86
N GLN A 177 8.50 -19.78 13.58
CA GLN A 177 9.75 -20.22 14.19
C GLN A 177 9.52 -21.33 15.22
N ALA A 178 8.51 -21.17 16.07
CA ALA A 178 8.17 -22.17 17.09
C ALA A 178 7.66 -23.48 16.48
N LEU A 179 6.85 -23.40 15.41
CA LEU A 179 6.42 -24.57 14.64
C LEU A 179 7.62 -25.29 13.99
N LEU A 180 8.54 -24.53 13.41
CA LEU A 180 9.76 -25.08 12.84
C LEU A 180 10.63 -25.78 13.90
N GLN A 181 10.75 -25.18 15.10
CA GLN A 181 11.48 -25.76 16.24
C GLN A 181 10.86 -27.09 16.68
N LEU A 182 9.53 -27.18 16.76
CA LEU A 182 8.84 -28.45 17.05
C LEU A 182 9.15 -29.51 15.99
N ARG A 183 9.12 -29.12 14.71
CA ARG A 183 9.40 -30.04 13.59
C ARG A 183 10.83 -30.59 13.62
N THR A 184 11.77 -29.81 14.16
CA THR A 184 13.18 -30.22 14.31
C THR A 184 13.49 -30.80 15.70
N ASP A 185 12.48 -31.27 16.43
CA ASP A 185 12.58 -31.88 17.76
C ASP A 185 13.18 -30.96 18.86
N ASP A 186 13.20 -29.65 18.64
CA ASP A 186 13.64 -28.65 19.63
C ASP A 186 12.43 -28.09 20.42
N THR A 187 11.76 -28.99 21.14
CA THR A 187 10.56 -28.67 21.94
C THR A 187 10.86 -27.61 23.00
N ALA A 188 12.06 -27.61 23.58
CA ALA A 188 12.46 -26.63 24.57
C ALA A 188 12.50 -25.21 23.98
N ALA A 189 13.10 -25.04 22.79
CA ALA A 189 13.09 -23.76 22.11
C ALA A 189 11.68 -23.36 21.67
N ALA A 190 10.88 -24.29 21.15
CA ALA A 190 9.50 -24.02 20.75
C ALA A 190 8.65 -23.50 21.92
N VAL A 191 8.73 -24.16 23.08
CA VAL A 191 8.04 -23.75 24.30
C VAL A 191 8.48 -22.33 24.73
N ALA A 192 9.78 -22.04 24.69
CA ALA A 192 10.28 -20.70 25.02
C ALA A 192 9.76 -19.63 24.04
N THR A 193 9.74 -19.93 22.73
CA THR A 193 9.23 -19.02 21.71
C THR A 193 7.74 -18.76 21.86
N PHE A 194 6.91 -19.80 22.04
CA PHE A 194 5.47 -19.61 22.29
C PHE A 194 5.21 -18.85 23.60
N GLN A 195 5.95 -19.13 24.67
CA GLN A 195 5.85 -18.35 25.92
C GLN A 195 6.13 -16.87 25.68
N ALA A 196 7.18 -16.54 24.92
CA ALA A 196 7.50 -15.16 24.57
C ALA A 196 6.36 -14.45 23.83
N ILE A 197 5.67 -15.15 22.92
CA ILE A 197 4.46 -14.63 22.24
C ILE A 197 3.33 -14.38 23.25
N VAL A 198 3.10 -15.32 24.17
CA VAL A 198 1.99 -15.27 25.13
C VAL A 198 2.15 -14.13 26.13
N ILE A 199 3.36 -13.92 26.66
CA ILE A 199 3.62 -12.94 27.72
C ILE A 199 3.82 -11.51 27.20
N ASP A 200 4.08 -11.32 25.91
CA ASP A 200 4.29 -9.97 25.36
C ASP A 200 2.93 -9.23 25.26
N PRO A 201 2.80 -8.06 25.92
CA PRO A 201 1.57 -7.28 25.90
C PRO A 201 1.22 -6.74 24.51
N ASN A 202 2.20 -6.59 23.61
CA ASN A 202 2.00 -6.06 22.27
C ASN A 202 1.54 -7.15 21.25
N THR A 203 1.48 -8.42 21.66
CA THR A 203 0.96 -9.50 20.80
C THR A 203 -0.53 -9.32 20.52
N PRO A 204 -0.99 -9.39 19.26
CA PRO A 204 -2.41 -9.40 18.93
C PRO A 204 -3.17 -10.53 19.62
N THR A 205 -4.37 -10.25 20.14
CA THR A 205 -5.14 -11.20 20.97
C THR A 205 -5.37 -12.56 20.32
N THR A 206 -5.73 -12.57 19.03
CA THR A 206 -5.98 -13.83 18.29
C THR A 206 -4.74 -14.70 18.21
N LEU A 207 -3.59 -14.08 17.93
CA LEU A 207 -2.30 -14.76 17.87
C LEU A 207 -1.83 -15.23 19.25
N ARG A 208 -2.05 -14.41 20.29
CA ARG A 208 -1.75 -14.79 21.68
C ARG A 208 -2.52 -16.05 22.08
N ASN A 209 -3.81 -16.12 21.76
CA ASN A 209 -4.65 -17.27 22.08
C ASN A 209 -4.17 -18.53 21.35
N ARG A 210 -3.90 -18.42 20.04
CA ARG A 210 -3.37 -19.54 19.25
C ARG A 210 -2.02 -20.04 19.77
N ALA A 211 -1.10 -19.12 20.09
CA ALA A 211 0.19 -19.47 20.67
C ALA A 211 0.06 -20.13 22.06
N ALA A 212 -0.93 -19.73 22.88
CA ALA A 212 -1.19 -20.37 24.18
C ALA A 212 -1.72 -21.81 24.02
N GLU A 213 -2.57 -22.06 23.02
CA GLU A 213 -3.04 -23.41 22.69
C GLU A 213 -1.87 -24.29 22.22
N LEU A 214 -1.04 -23.79 21.30
CA LEU A 214 0.16 -24.50 20.83
C LEU A 214 1.17 -24.73 21.94
N LEU A 215 1.35 -23.78 22.85
CA LEU A 215 2.20 -23.91 24.04
C LEU A 215 1.72 -25.04 24.96
N ALA A 216 0.41 -25.15 25.20
CA ALA A 216 -0.15 -26.21 26.04
C ALA A 216 0.11 -27.60 25.42
N ILE A 217 -0.02 -27.71 24.09
CA ILE A 217 0.28 -28.96 23.36
C ILE A 217 1.78 -29.29 23.46
N ALA A 218 2.66 -28.33 23.16
CA ALA A 218 4.11 -28.53 23.20
C ALA A 218 4.63 -28.83 24.62
N GLY A 219 4.09 -28.16 25.63
CA GLY A 219 4.48 -28.35 27.03
C GLY A 219 3.95 -29.64 27.65
N GLY A 220 2.82 -30.16 27.16
CA GLY A 220 2.20 -31.42 27.62
C GLY A 220 2.76 -32.69 26.96
N ALA A 221 3.61 -32.56 25.93
CA ALA A 221 4.24 -33.69 25.24
C ALA A 221 5.52 -34.23 25.95
N GLN A 222 5.72 -33.85 27.22
CA GLN A 222 6.87 -34.23 28.06
C GLN A 222 6.54 -35.40 28.98
#